data_AF-A0A7G8BFW1-F1
#
_entry.id   AF-A0A7G8BFW1-F1
#
_cell.length_a   1.000
_cell.length_b   1.000
_cell.length_c   1.000
_cell.angle_alpha   90.00
_cell.angle_beta   90.00
_cell.angle_gamma   90.00
#
_symmetry.space_group_name_H-M   'P 1'
#
loop_
_entity.id
_entity.type
_entity.pdbx_description
1 polymer ?
#
loop_
_entity_poly.entity_id
_entity_poly.type
_entity_poly.pdbx_seq_one_letter_code
_entity_poly.pdbx_strand_id
1 'polypeptide(L)'
;MNFEFPEERIKELKELQSEAGLDTMKDLINNAITIFEWAVHETRKGNEIAAVNEAGESYRVLITPALQRVAKERVVREKAHARVRV
;
A
#
# COMPACT_ATOMS: atom_id res chain seq x y z
N MET A 1 15.96 -8.76 11.21
CA MET A 1 14.92 -9.59 10.59
C MET A 1 15.50 -10.08 9.26
N ASN A 2 15.78 -11.37 9.12
CA ASN A 2 16.30 -11.92 7.85
C ASN A 2 15.10 -12.32 7.00
N PHE A 3 14.93 -11.67 5.86
CA PHE A 3 13.94 -12.07 4.86
C PHE A 3 14.63 -13.01 3.88
N GLU A 4 14.18 -14.25 3.82
CA GLU A 4 14.60 -15.18 2.77
C GLU A 4 13.65 -15.00 1.59
N PHE A 5 14.21 -14.50 0.48
CA PHE A 5 13.51 -14.41 -0.79
C PHE A 5 14.04 -15.50 -1.71
N PRO A 6 13.18 -16.21 -2.46
CA PRO A 6 13.62 -17.05 -3.56
C PRO A 6 14.48 -16.25 -4.54
N GLU A 7 15.44 -16.89 -5.20
CA GLU A 7 16.34 -16.22 -6.15
C GLU A 7 15.59 -15.46 -7.25
N GLU A 8 14.49 -16.03 -7.73
CA GLU A 8 13.59 -15.39 -8.69
C GLU A 8 13.03 -14.06 -8.16
N ARG A 9 12.60 -14.02 -6.89
CA ARG A 9 12.11 -12.79 -6.26
C ARG A 9 13.21 -11.75 -6.09
N ILE A 10 14.44 -12.19 -5.81
CA ILE A 10 15.59 -11.27 -5.74
C ILE A 10 15.84 -10.63 -7.11
N LYS A 11 15.69 -11.39 -8.19
CA LYS A 11 15.82 -10.87 -9.56
C LYS A 11 14.75 -9.82 -9.86
N GLU A 12 13.48 -10.11 -9.57
CA GLU A 12 12.37 -9.16 -9.73
C GLU A 12 12.62 -7.85 -8.95
N LEU A 13 13.13 -7.94 -7.71
CA LEU A 13 13.42 -6.77 -6.91
C LEU A 13 14.57 -5.94 -7.51
N LYS A 14 15.60 -6.57 -8.08
CA LYS A 14 16.68 -5.86 -8.78
C LYS A 14 16.20 -5.18 -10.05
N GLU A 15 15.29 -5.82 -10.79
CA GLU A 15 14.66 -5.22 -11.97
C GLU A 15 13.84 -3.99 -11.58
N LEU A 16 13.01 -4.10 -10.54
CA LEU A 16 12.24 -2.96 -10.02
C LEU A 16 13.13 -1.84 -9.47
N GLN A 17 14.24 -2.19 -8.81
CA GLN A 17 15.25 -1.22 -8.37
C GLN A 17 15.79 -0.42 -9.57
N SER A 18 16.14 -1.10 -10.65
CA SER A 18 16.64 -0.48 -11.88
C SER A 18 15.57 0.38 -12.56
N GLU A 19 14.33 -0.09 -12.63
CA GLU A 19 13.20 0.65 -13.22
C GLU A 19 12.90 1.95 -12.46
N ALA A 20 12.99 1.89 -11.13
CA ALA A 20 12.79 3.05 -10.26
C ALA A 20 14.03 3.98 -10.18
N GLY A 21 15.13 3.65 -10.85
CA GLY A 21 16.36 4.46 -10.83
C GLY A 21 17.04 4.52 -9.45
N LEU A 22 16.98 3.42 -8.69
CA LEU A 22 17.51 3.35 -7.32
C LEU A 22 18.88 2.67 -7.29
N ASP A 23 19.80 3.18 -6.47
CA ASP A 23 21.17 2.69 -6.40
C ASP A 23 21.31 1.41 -5.58
N THR A 24 20.50 1.26 -4.52
CA THR A 24 20.60 0.13 -3.60
C THR A 24 19.27 -0.54 -3.29
N MET A 25 19.32 -1.81 -2.90
CA MET A 25 18.15 -2.55 -2.38
C MET A 25 17.56 -1.87 -1.14
N LYS A 26 18.39 -1.20 -0.35
CA LYS A 26 17.95 -0.40 0.81
C LYS A 26 17.05 0.75 0.36
N ASP A 27 17.40 1.42 -0.73
CA ASP A 27 16.60 2.52 -1.28
C ASP A 27 15.25 2.01 -1.79
N LEU A 28 15.23 0.85 -2.46
CA LEU A 28 13.98 0.21 -2.89
C LEU A 28 13.07 -0.09 -1.70
N ILE A 29 13.62 -0.73 -0.66
CA ILE A 29 12.85 -1.09 0.53
C ILE A 29 12.33 0.16 1.25
N ASN A 30 13.16 1.19 1.42
CA ASN A 30 12.75 2.44 2.05
C ASN A 30 11.58 3.09 1.30
N ASN A 31 11.66 3.19 -0.03
CA ASN A 31 10.57 3.73 -0.85
C ASN A 31 9.30 2.88 -0.74
N ALA A 32 9.42 1.55 -0.79
CA ALA A 32 8.29 0.65 -0.65
C ALA A 32 7.60 0.80 0.71
N ILE A 33 8.37 0.96 1.80
CA ILE A 33 7.84 1.21 3.15
C ILE A 33 7.10 2.56 3.18
N THR A 34 7.70 3.64 2.68
CA THR A 34 7.07 4.97 2.67
C THR A 34 5.74 4.97 1.94
N ILE A 35 5.67 4.36 0.75
CA ILE A 35 4.42 4.25 -0.02
C ILE A 35 3.38 3.44 0.75
N PHE A 36 3.78 2.32 1.37
CA PHE A 36 2.85 1.47 2.10
C PHE A 36 2.32 2.14 3.38
N GLU A 37 3.17 2.86 4.12
CA GLU A 37 2.78 3.65 5.28
C GLU A 37 1.74 4.71 4.91
N TRP A 38 2.00 5.46 3.84
CA TRP A 38 1.06 6.44 3.31
C TRP A 38 -0.28 5.79 2.91
N ALA A 39 -0.24 4.68 2.17
CA ALA A 39 -1.45 3.97 1.76
C ALA A 39 -2.28 3.49 2.97
N VAL A 40 -1.64 2.99 4.03
CA VAL A 40 -2.30 2.62 5.28
C VAL A 40 -2.94 3.84 5.94
N HIS A 41 -2.25 4.99 5.97
CA HIS A 41 -2.79 6.22 6.56
C HIS A 41 -4.01 6.75 5.80
N GLU A 42 -3.95 6.79 4.47
CA GLU A 42 -5.09 7.22 3.65
C GLU A 42 -6.29 6.28 3.82
N THR A 43 -6.04 4.96 3.84
CA THR A 43 -7.09 3.97 4.08
C THR A 43 -7.73 4.13 5.46
N ARG A 44 -6.94 4.44 6.50
CA ARG A 44 -7.46 4.74 7.86
C ARG A 44 -8.35 5.98 7.90
N LYS A 45 -8.07 6.98 7.07
CA LYS A 45 -8.89 8.20 6.94
C LYS A 45 -10.17 7.98 6.13
N GLY A 46 -10.32 6.84 5.47
CA GLY A 46 -11.48 6.56 4.61
C GLY A 46 -11.23 6.73 3.12
N ASN A 47 -10.01 7.08 2.73
CA ASN A 47 -9.66 7.33 1.33
C ASN A 47 -9.26 6.03 0.61
N GLU A 48 -9.47 6.00 -0.70
CA GLU A 48 -8.97 4.98 -1.60
C GLU A 48 -7.73 5.49 -2.36
N ILE A 49 -6.74 4.62 -2.53
CA ILE A 49 -5.56 4.90 -3.36
C ILE A 49 -5.84 4.33 -4.74
N ALA A 50 -5.70 5.14 -5.79
CA ALA A 50 -5.99 4.70 -7.14
C ALA A 50 -5.09 5.36 -8.17
N ALA A 51 -4.84 4.61 -9.25
CA ALA A 51 -4.28 5.15 -10.48
C ALA A 51 -5.41 5.79 -11.30
N VAL A 52 -5.19 7.02 -11.73
CA VAL A 52 -6.11 7.79 -12.58
C VAL A 52 -5.44 8.01 -13.94
N ASN A 53 -6.10 7.62 -15.02
CA ASN A 53 -5.71 7.97 -16.38
C ASN A 53 -6.84 8.77 -17.00
N GLU A 54 -6.66 10.08 -17.07
CA GLU A 54 -7.68 11.01 -17.58
C GLU A 54 -7.90 10.85 -19.08
N ALA A 55 -6.82 10.66 -19.86
CA ALA A 55 -6.91 10.51 -21.31
C ALA A 55 -7.68 9.25 -21.74
N GLY A 56 -7.58 8.18 -20.94
CA GLY A 56 -8.32 6.94 -21.15
C GLY A 56 -9.58 6.81 -20.29
N GLU A 57 -9.97 7.86 -19.56
CA GLU A 57 -11.12 7.89 -18.64
C GLU A 57 -11.19 6.68 -17.69
N SER A 58 -10.04 6.23 -17.20
CA SER A 58 -9.96 5.00 -16.40
C SER A 58 -9.47 5.27 -14.98
N TYR A 59 -10.08 4.56 -14.03
CA TYR A 59 -9.78 4.62 -12.61
C TYR A 59 -9.56 3.20 -12.08
N ARG A 60 -8.43 2.95 -11.41
CA ARG A 60 -8.12 1.63 -10.85
C ARG A 60 -7.63 1.75 -9.41
N VAL A 61 -8.41 1.23 -8.47
CA VAL A 61 -8.09 1.21 -7.04
C VAL A 61 -7.00 0.17 -6.74
N LEU A 62 -6.03 0.55 -5.92
CA LEU A 62 -5.03 -0.34 -5.36
C LEU A 62 -5.67 -1.21 -4.27
N ILE A 63 -5.87 -2.49 -4.58
CA ILE A 63 -6.42 -3.46 -3.64
C ILE A 63 -5.33 -4.39 -3.15
N THR A 64 -5.11 -4.40 -1.83
CA THR A 64 -4.26 -5.41 -1.17
C THR A 64 -4.98 -5.97 0.06
N PRO A 65 -4.70 -7.23 0.46
CA PRO A 65 -5.29 -7.80 1.67
C PRO A 65 -5.02 -6.98 2.93
N ALA A 66 -3.87 -6.31 3.01
CA ALA A 66 -3.53 -5.48 4.16
C ALA A 66 -4.42 -4.23 4.25
N LEU A 67 -4.62 -3.51 3.13
CA LEU A 67 -5.46 -2.31 3.12
C LEU A 67 -6.95 -2.66 3.34
N GLN A 68 -7.42 -3.80 2.83
CA GLN A 68 -8.78 -4.27 3.12
C GLN A 68 -9.02 -4.52 4.62
N ARG A 69 -8.02 -5.07 5.33
CA ARG A 69 -8.10 -5.24 6.80
C ARG A 69 -8.19 -3.88 7.50
N VAL A 70 -7.34 -2.93 7.12
CA VAL A 70 -7.36 -1.57 7.67
C VAL A 70 -8.72 -0.90 7.45
N ALA A 71 -9.28 -1.00 6.25
CA ALA A 71 -10.60 -0.44 5.94
C ALA A 71 -11.71 -1.08 6.79
N LYS A 72 -11.67 -2.41 6.99
CA LYS A 72 -12.64 -3.13 7.83
C LYS A 72 -12.56 -2.70 9.29
N GLU A 73 -11.35 -2.57 9.84
CA GLU A 73 -11.15 -2.13 11.23
C GLU A 73 -11.68 -0.72 11.46
N ARG A 74 -11.48 0.19 10.50
CA ARG A 74 -12.03 1.55 10.54
C ARG A 74 -13.56 1.54 10.69
N VAL A 75 -14.25 0.79 9.83
CA VAL A 75 -15.72 0.67 9.85
C VAL A 75 -16.23 0.10 11.18
N VAL A 76 -15.53 -0.89 11.75
CA VAL A 76 -15.89 -1.45 13.06
C VAL A 76 -15.77 -0.40 14.16
N ARG A 77 -14.68 0.39 14.17
CA ARG A 77 -14.45 1.45 15.16
C ARG A 77 -15.49 2.56 15.05
N GLU A 78 -15.81 3.01 13.85
CA GLU A 78 -16.85 4.03 13.59
C GLU A 78 -18.22 3.59 14.14
N LYS A 79 -18.61 2.33 13.89
CA LYS A 79 -19.86 1.76 14.42
C LYS A 79 -19.87 1.66 15.94
N ALA A 80 -18.74 1.30 16.56
CA ALA A 80 -18.63 1.26 18.02
C ALA A 80 -18.79 2.66 18.64
N HIS A 81 -18.13 3.67 18.07
CA HIS A 81 -18.26 5.05 18.53
C HIS A 81 -19.69 5.60 18.37
N ALA A 82 -20.38 5.25 17.28
CA ALA A 82 -21.77 5.67 17.07
C ALA A 82 -22.71 5.09 18.14
N ARG A 83 -22.53 3.82 18.54
CA ARG A 83 -23.36 3.14 19.55
C ARG A 83 -23.19 3.67 20.97
N VAL A 84 -22.03 4.26 21.29
CA VAL A 84 -21.76 4.85 22.62
C VAL A 84 -22.40 6.24 22.77
N ARG A 85 -22.78 6.89 21.66
CA ARG A 85 -23.38 8.23 21.64
C ARG A 85 -24.92 8.24 21.65
N VAL A 86 -25.56 7.07 21.67
CA VAL A 86 -27.02 6.87 21.75
C VAL A 86 -27.39 6.41 23.15
#